data_AF-A0A935E6G5-F1
#
_entry.id   AF-A0A935E6G5-F1
#
_cell.length_a   1.000
_cell.length_b   1.000
_cell.length_c   1.000
_cell.angle_alpha   90.00
_cell.angle_beta   90.00
_cell.angle_gamma   90.00
#
_symmetry.space_group_name_H-M   'P 1'
#
loop_
_entity.id
_entity.type
_entity.pdbx_description
1 polymer ?
#
loop_
_entity_poly.entity_id
_entity_poly.type
_entity_poly.pdbx_seq_one_letter_code
_entity_poly.pdbx_strand_id
1 'polypeptide(L)' 'MNENTISVDDIHKLNYELHGNPKGNTILFVHGGPGLGVKKTDLNFFDLSKQNVILFDQRGCGKSIPKGELNSNTTEH' A
#
# COMPACT_ATOMS: atom_id res chain seq x y z
N MET A 1 -0.04 15.01 -0.97
CA MET A 1 0.32 13.66 -0.51
C MET A 1 1.42 13.19 -1.42
N ASN A 2 2.57 12.80 -0.88
CA ASN A 2 3.67 12.30 -1.71
C ASN A 2 3.36 10.83 -2.01
N GLU A 3 2.80 10.58 -3.18
CA GLU A 3 2.57 9.24 -3.68
C GLU A 3 3.91 8.68 -4.17
N ASN A 4 4.30 7.52 -3.65
CA ASN A 4 5.56 6.88 -3.99
C ASN A 4 5.28 5.55 -4.70
N THR A 5 6.21 5.11 -5.55
CA THR A 5 6.09 3.81 -6.22
C THR A 5 7.35 2.98 -6.04
N ILE A 6 7.18 1.66 -5.94
CA ILE A 6 8.28 0.70 -5.86
C ILE A 6 8.04 -0.41 -6.88
N SER A 7 9.05 -0.69 -7.72
CA SER A 7 9.05 -1.87 -8.59
C SER A 7 9.34 -3.11 -7.75
N VAL A 8 8.50 -4.14 -7.87
CA VAL A 8 8.66 -5.40 -7.11
C VAL A 8 9.01 -6.59 -8.00
N ASP A 9 8.83 -6.45 -9.32
CA ASP A 9 9.34 -7.31 -10.38
C ASP A 9 9.37 -6.51 -11.71
N ASP A 10 9.56 -7.20 -12.83
CA ASP A 10 9.62 -6.58 -14.16
C ASP A 10 8.26 -6.05 -14.66
N ILE A 11 7.15 -6.43 -14.00
CA ILE A 11 5.78 -6.13 -14.42
C ILE A 11 5.13 -5.09 -13.48
N HIS A 12 5.25 -5.28 -12.18
CA HIS A 12 4.46 -4.60 -11.16
C HIS A 12 5.21 -3.45 -10.49
N LYS A 13 4.50 -2.32 -10.37
CA LYS A 13 4.88 -1.20 -9.51
C LYS A 13 3.78 -0.97 -8.49
N LEU A 14 4.15 -1.09 -7.21
CA LEU A 14 3.22 -0.87 -6.11
C LEU A 14 3.22 0.60 -5.72
N ASN A 15 2.03 1.19 -5.56
CA ASN A 15 1.90 2.51 -4.96
C ASN A 15 1.81 2.38 -3.44
N TYR A 16 2.51 3.28 -2.74
CA TYR A 16 2.40 3.44 -1.30
C TYR A 16 2.40 4.91 -0.89
N GLU A 17 1.82 5.16 0.27
CA GLU A 17 1.70 6.45 0.91
C GLU A 17 2.22 6.36 2.35
N LEU A 18 2.89 7.42 2.80
CA LEU A 18 3.38 7.56 4.17
C LEU A 18 2.55 8.61 4.90
N HIS A 19 2.11 8.28 6.11
CA HIS A 19 1.24 9.13 6.91
C HIS A 19 1.69 9.20 8.37
N GLY A 20 1.49 10.35 9.00
CA GLY A 20 1.75 10.54 10.43
C GLY A 20 3.19 10.95 10.76
N ASN A 21 3.69 10.47 11.89
CA ASN A 21 4.96 10.87 12.47
C ASN A 21 6.10 9.95 11.98
N PRO A 22 7.05 10.43 11.15
CA PRO A 22 8.12 9.60 10.58
C PRO A 22 9.08 9.00 11.62
N LYS A 23 9.09 9.52 12.85
CA LYS A 23 9.89 9.01 13.99
C LYS A 23 9.08 8.09 14.91
N GLY A 24 7.80 7.90 14.61
CA GLY A 24 6.88 7.04 15.36
C GLY A 24 7.06 5.56 15.05
N ASN A 25 6.30 4.72 15.75
CA ASN A 25 6.26 3.28 15.46
C ASN A 25 5.75 3.05 14.02
N THR A 26 6.52 2.33 13.21
CA THR A 26 6.16 2.06 11.81
C THR A 26 5.13 0.95 11.72
N ILE A 27 4.06 1.19 10.97
CA ILE A 27 2.96 0.25 10.76
C ILE A 27 2.71 0.13 9.26
N LEU A 28 2.72 -1.10 8.74
CA LEU A 28 2.27 -1.42 7.39
C LEU A 28 0.83 -1.92 7.46
N PHE A 29 -0.08 -1.21 6.79
CA PHE A 29 -1.47 -1.65 6.67
C PHE A 29 -1.66 -2.55 5.44
N VAL A 30 -2.26 -3.72 5.64
CA VAL A 30 -2.58 -4.67 4.57
C VAL A 30 -4.10 -4.67 4.37
N HIS A 31 -4.56 -4.12 3.25
CA HIS A 31 -5.99 -4.10 2.94
C HIS A 31 -6.53 -5.50 2.57
N GLY A 32 -7.83 -5.69 2.76
CA GLY A 32 -8.54 -6.94 2.40
C GLY A 32 -9.02 -7.00 0.95
N GLY A 33 -9.93 -7.94 0.67
CA GLY A 33 -10.51 -8.18 -0.66
C GLY A 33 -10.33 -9.64 -1.11
N PRO A 34 -9.36 -9.95 -1.99
CA PRO A 34 -8.23 -9.13 -2.44
C PRO A 34 -8.61 -8.03 -3.47
N GLY A 35 -7.68 -7.09 -3.70
CA GLY A 35 -7.81 -6.10 -4.78
C GLY A 35 -8.68 -4.86 -4.50
N LEU A 36 -9.08 -4.62 -3.25
CA LEU A 36 -9.87 -3.43 -2.89
C LEU A 36 -9.08 -2.12 -2.99
N GLY A 37 -7.78 -2.18 -2.70
CA GLY A 37 -6.92 -1.01 -2.51
C GLY A 37 -7.17 -0.30 -1.19
N VAL A 38 -6.28 0.65 -0.86
CA VAL A 38 -6.37 1.48 0.34
C VAL A 38 -7.26 2.70 0.14
N LYS A 39 -7.89 3.15 1.21
CA LYS A 39 -8.70 4.37 1.27
C LYS A 39 -8.18 5.26 2.38
N LYS A 40 -8.37 6.56 2.23
CA LYS A 40 -8.00 7.53 3.29
C LYS A 40 -8.67 7.23 4.64
N THR A 41 -9.87 6.63 4.62
CA THR A 41 -10.58 6.19 5.83
C THR A 41 -9.86 5.10 6.60
N ASP A 42 -8.94 4.35 5.97
CA ASP A 42 -8.14 3.33 6.64
C ASP A 42 -7.15 3.95 7.63
N LEU A 43 -6.86 5.27 7.52
CA LEU A 43 -6.04 5.99 8.50
C LEU A 43 -6.74 6.16 9.85
N ASN A 44 -8.07 6.01 9.91
CA ASN A 44 -8.85 6.21 11.14
C ASN A 44 -8.55 5.17 12.22
N PHE A 45 -7.85 4.08 11.89
CA PHE A 45 -7.41 3.06 12.85
C PHE A 45 -6.14 3.47 13.61
N PHE A 46 -5.51 4.59 13.27
CA PHE A 46 -4.17 4.95 13.76
C PHE A 46 -4.12 6.33 14.44
N ASP A 47 -3.24 6.44 15.44
CA ASP A 47 -2.84 7.72 16.03
C ASP A 47 -1.65 8.29 15.25
N LEU A 48 -1.94 9.07 14.22
CA LEU A 48 -0.95 9.67 13.32
C LEU A 48 0.02 10.64 14.00
N SER A 49 -0.25 11.08 15.25
CA SER A 49 0.71 11.89 16.02
C SER A 49 1.87 11.06 16.58
N LYS A 50 1.66 9.75 16.74
CA LYS A 50 2.62 8.81 17.34
C LYS A 50 3.14 7.74 16.38
N GLN A 51 2.44 7.51 15.27
CA GLN A 51 2.69 6.38 14.37
C GLN A 51 3.12 6.85 12.98
N ASN A 52 4.00 6.07 12.35
CA ASN A 52 4.39 6.21 10.94
C ASN A 52 3.66 5.12 10.13
N VAL A 53 2.53 5.47 9.52
CA VAL A 53 1.65 4.52 8.84
C VAL A 53 1.96 4.49 7.35
N ILE A 54 2.18 3.27 6.85
CA ILE A 54 2.37 2.97 5.44
C ILE A 54 1.09 2.31 4.91
N LEU A 55 0.40 3.00 4.02
CA LEU A 55 -0.69 2.42 3.23
C LEU A 55 -0.12 2.04 1.87
N PHE A 56 -0.41 0.84 1.37
CA PHE A 56 0.01 0.43 0.03
C PHE A 56 -1.09 -0.34 -0.69
N ASP A 57 -1.15 -0.17 -2.00
CA ASP A 57 -2.03 -0.96 -2.85
C ASP A 57 -1.30 -2.24 -3.29
N GLN A 58 -1.92 -3.41 -3.09
CA GLN A 58 -1.42 -4.68 -3.60
C GLN A 58 -1.34 -4.69 -5.15
N ARG A 59 -0.70 -5.72 -5.71
CA ARG A 59 -0.58 -5.90 -7.17
C ARG A 59 -1.95 -5.80 -7.84
N GLY A 60 -2.02 -5.13 -8.98
CA GLY A 60 -3.24 -5.08 -9.79
C GLY A 60 -4.37 -4.18 -9.28
N CYS A 61 -4.25 -3.54 -8.11
CA CYS A 61 -5.35 -2.76 -7.54
C CYS A 61 -5.00 -1.33 -7.14
N GLY A 62 -6.04 -0.55 -6.81
CA GLY A 62 -5.90 0.85 -6.41
C GLY A 62 -5.12 1.68 -7.43
N LYS A 63 -4.04 2.30 -6.98
CA LYS A 63 -3.09 3.09 -7.77
C LYS A 63 -1.85 2.28 -8.19
N SER A 64 -1.71 1.03 -7.76
CA SER A 64 -0.67 0.11 -8.24
C SER A 64 -0.92 -0.24 -9.71
N ILE A 65 0.16 -0.43 -10.46
CA ILE A 65 0.12 -0.70 -11.90
C ILE A 65 0.87 -2.00 -12.25
N PRO A 66 0.41 -2.74 -13.28
CA PRO A 66 -0.76 -2.48 -14.12
C PRO A 66 -2.07 -2.84 -13.42
N LYS A 67 -3.16 -2.12 -13.69
CA LYS A 67 -4.47 -2.38 -13.08
C LYS A 67 -5.06 -3.69 -13.63
N GLY A 68 -5.51 -4.56 -12.73
CA GLY A 68 -6.10 -5.86 -13.06
C GLY A 68 -5.11 -6.92 -13.50
N GLU A 69 -3.80 -6.66 -13.42
CA GLU A 69 -2.77 -7.63 -13.79
C GLU A 69 -2.73 -8.79 -12.78
N LEU A 70 -2.62 -10.02 -13.29
CA LEU A 70 -2.66 -11.25 -12.52
C LEU A 70 -1.40 -12.12 -12.72
N ASN A 71 -0.57 -11.82 -13.72
CA ASN A 71 0.69 -12.51 -13.92
C ASN A 71 1.57 -12.41 -12.66
N SER A 72 2.21 -13.51 -12.26
CA SER A 72 3.01 -13.57 -11.04
C SER A 72 2.29 -13.13 -9.75
N ASN A 73 0.96 -13.08 -9.73
CA ASN A 73 0.16 -12.77 -8.53
C ASN A 73 -0.13 -14.04 -7.73
N THR A 74 0.94 -14.68 -7.24
CA THR A 74 0.89 -15.94 -6.50
C THR A 74 1.50 -15.77 -5.11
N THR A 75 1.11 -16.61 -4.16
CA THR A 75 1.64 -16.58 -2.79
C THR A 75 2.98 -17.31 -2.63
N GLU A 76 3.40 -18.07 -3.64
CA GLU A 76 4.63 -18.88 -3.63
C GLU A 76 5.88 -18.09 -3.97
N HIS A 77 5.71 -16.81 -4.29
CA HIS A 77 6.74 -15.94 -4.80
C HIS A 77 7.77 -15.51 -3.75
#